data_AF-G2TIV9-F1
#
_entry.id   AF-G2TIV9-F1
#
_cell.length_a   1.000
_cell.length_b   1.000
_cell.length_c   1.000
_cell.angle_alpha   90.00
_cell.angle_beta   90.00
_cell.angle_gamma   90.00
#
_symmetry.space_group_name_H-M   'P 1'
#
loop_
_entity.id
_entity.type
_entity.pdbx_description
1 polymer ?
#
loop_
_entity_poly.entity_id
_entity_poly.type
_entity_poly.pdbx_seq_one_letter_code
_entity_poly.pdbx_strand_id
1 'polypeptide(L)'
;MKKVLIGMLQIVGLYLFAEVMGAAAKLLHIPLPGSMLAMIALFLLLQFGIVKMGWIEIGANFLMAELLLFFIPSAVGMVKYRNLLVHNGPEILVVILISLIAAMACSGWLADKIANRRSVKMRDR
;
A
#
# COMPACT_ATOMS: atom_id res chain seq x y z
N MET A 1 13.12 23.80 -1.57
CA MET A 1 13.61 23.29 -2.88
C MET A 1 14.34 21.96 -2.77
N LYS A 2 15.49 21.86 -2.05
CA LYS A 2 16.27 20.59 -1.98
C LYS A 2 15.48 19.38 -1.47
N LYS A 3 14.66 19.53 -0.42
CA LYS A 3 13.82 18.43 0.11
C LYS A 3 12.76 17.93 -0.88
N VAL A 4 12.17 18.85 -1.64
CA VAL A 4 11.18 18.52 -2.68
C VAL A 4 11.85 17.75 -3.82
N LEU A 5 13.06 18.16 -4.23
CA LEU A 5 13.84 17.44 -5.24
C LEU A 5 14.17 16.00 -4.80
N ILE A 6 14.58 15.82 -3.54
CA ILE A 6 14.83 14.49 -2.97
C ILE A 6 13.54 13.67 -2.95
N GLY A 7 12.42 14.25 -2.51
CA GLY A 7 11.11 13.59 -2.53
C GLY A 7 10.72 13.12 -3.92
N MET A 8 10.85 13.98 -4.94
CA MET A 8 10.59 13.61 -6.34
C MET A 8 11.49 12.45 -6.80
N LEU A 9 12.78 12.47 -6.45
CA LEU A 9 13.71 11.39 -6.81
C LEU A 9 13.35 10.07 -6.11
N GLN A 10 12.90 10.12 -4.86
CA GLN A 10 12.40 8.94 -4.14
C GLN A 10 11.14 8.36 -4.78
N ILE A 11 10.20 9.22 -5.22
CA ILE A 11 8.97 8.80 -5.92
C ILE A 11 9.30 8.12 -7.24
N VAL A 12 10.18 8.72 -8.04
CA VAL A 12 10.64 8.12 -9.30
C VAL A 12 11.32 6.79 -9.04
N GLY A 13 12.16 6.70 -8.00
CA GLY A 13 12.79 5.45 -7.59
C GLY A 13 11.78 4.36 -7.23
N LEU A 14 10.77 4.69 -6.42
CA LEU A 14 9.69 3.76 -6.05
C LEU A 14 8.85 3.33 -7.25
N TYR A 15 8.56 4.26 -8.17
CA TYR A 15 7.83 3.96 -9.41
C TYR A 15 8.61 3.01 -10.32
N LEU A 16 9.89 3.30 -10.59
CA LEU A 16 10.75 2.42 -11.39
C LEU A 16 10.91 1.04 -10.75
N PHE A 17 11.05 0.98 -9.43
CA PHE A 17 11.09 -0.27 -8.70
C PHE A 17 9.80 -1.09 -8.90
N ALA A 18 8.63 -0.43 -8.87
CA ALA A 18 7.36 -1.09 -9.14
C ALA A 18 7.26 -1.63 -10.57
N GLU A 19 7.75 -0.90 -11.58
CA GLU A 19 7.79 -1.36 -12.97
C GLU A 19 8.73 -2.56 -13.15
N VAL A 20 9.92 -2.54 -12.55
CA VAL A 20 10.87 -3.67 -12.58
C VAL A 20 10.24 -4.92 -11.97
N MET A 21 9.57 -4.78 -10.84
CA MET A 21 8.85 -5.89 -10.20
C MET A 21 7.65 -6.35 -11.03
N GLY A 22 6.98 -5.44 -11.73
CA GLY A 22 5.92 -5.79 -12.69
C GLY A 22 6.44 -6.60 -13.88
N ALA A 23 7.60 -6.24 -14.43
CA ALA A 23 8.25 -7.02 -15.48
C ALA A 23 8.68 -8.40 -14.96
N ALA A 24 9.23 -8.47 -13.75
CA ALA A 24 9.58 -9.73 -13.09
C ALA A 24 8.35 -10.62 -12.84
N ALA A 25 7.24 -10.04 -12.37
CA ALA A 25 5.98 -10.76 -12.14
C ALA A 25 5.45 -11.39 -13.44
N LYS A 26 5.51 -10.65 -14.55
CA LYS A 26 5.12 -11.15 -15.89
C LYS A 26 6.02 -12.29 -16.35
N LEU A 27 7.34 -12.16 -16.18
CA LEU A 27 8.30 -13.20 -16.57
C LEU A 27 8.10 -14.50 -15.77
N LEU A 28 7.85 -14.36 -14.47
CA LEU A 28 7.59 -15.48 -13.54
C LEU A 28 6.14 -15.97 -13.57
N HIS A 29 5.28 -15.42 -14.44
CA HIS A 29 3.86 -15.78 -14.57
C HIS A 29 3.09 -15.72 -13.23
N ILE A 30 3.43 -14.75 -12.38
CA ILE A 30 2.77 -14.57 -11.09
C ILE A 30 1.41 -13.88 -11.33
N PRO A 31 0.29 -14.41 -10.82
CA PRO A 31 -1.06 -13.84 -11.02
C PRO A 31 -1.33 -12.59 -10.15
N LEU A 32 -0.29 -11.84 -9.79
CA LEU A 32 -0.36 -10.66 -8.93
C LEU A 32 0.00 -9.40 -9.73
N PRO A 33 -0.68 -8.27 -9.47
CA PRO A 33 -0.24 -6.98 -9.98
C PRO A 33 1.22 -6.69 -9.57
N GLY A 34 2.00 -6.11 -10.49
CA GLY A 34 3.41 -5.78 -10.23
C GLY A 34 3.64 -4.90 -9.01
N SER A 35 2.72 -3.98 -8.74
CA SER A 35 2.76 -3.10 -7.55
C SER A 35 2.64 -3.87 -6.24
N MET A 36 1.83 -4.93 -6.18
CA MET A 36 1.72 -5.77 -4.98
C MET A 36 3.02 -6.54 -4.74
N LEU A 37 3.63 -7.06 -5.81
CA LEU A 37 4.93 -7.73 -5.71
C LEU A 37 6.01 -6.76 -5.24
N ALA A 38 6.02 -5.52 -5.76
CA ALA A 38 6.91 -4.48 -5.30
C ALA A 38 6.73 -4.15 -3.82
N MET A 39 5.50 -4.07 -3.31
CA MET A 39 5.26 -3.82 -1.87
C MET A 39 5.86 -4.94 -1.00
N ILE A 40 5.67 -6.20 -1.38
CA ILE A 40 6.24 -7.35 -0.65
C ILE A 40 7.78 -7.30 -0.70
N ALA A 41 8.35 -7.08 -1.89
CA ALA A 41 9.79 -6.99 -2.06
C ALA A 41 10.40 -5.81 -1.27
N LEU A 42 9.78 -4.64 -1.33
CA LEU A 42 10.23 -3.45 -0.58
C LEU A 42 10.14 -3.69 0.94
N PHE A 43 9.07 -4.34 1.41
CA PHE A 43 8.95 -4.73 2.80
C PHE A 43 10.08 -5.67 3.24
N LEU A 44 10.42 -6.67 2.44
CA LEU A 44 11.55 -7.56 2.71
C LEU A 44 12.88 -6.81 2.71
N LEU A 45 13.11 -5.92 1.75
CA LEU A 45 14.32 -5.08 1.70
C LEU A 45 14.46 -4.18 2.92
N LEU A 46 13.36 -3.61 3.43
CA LEU A 46 13.32 -2.84 4.67
C LEU A 46 13.58 -3.73 5.89
N GLN A 47 12.96 -4.91 5.93
CA GLN A 47 13.11 -5.88 7.02
C GLN A 47 14.55 -6.39 7.16
N PHE A 48 15.24 -6.62 6.04
CA PHE A 48 16.65 -7.03 6.01
C PHE A 48 17.61 -5.84 6.16
N GLY A 49 17.12 -4.62 6.26
CA GLY A 49 17.94 -3.41 6.41
C GLY A 49 18.74 -3.01 5.17
N ILE A 50 18.46 -3.63 4.01
CA ILE A 50 19.08 -3.28 2.72
C ILE A 50 18.63 -1.88 2.30
N VAL A 51 17.34 -1.60 2.47
CA VAL A 51 16.76 -0.26 2.29
C VAL A 51 16.51 0.34 3.68
N LYS A 52 16.94 1.59 3.89
CA LYS A 52 16.66 2.33 5.13
C LYS A 52 15.39 3.17 4.96
N MET A 53 14.57 3.27 6.01
CA MET A 53 13.34 4.09 6.01
C MET A 53 13.56 5.50 5.45
N GLY A 54 14.60 6.20 5.92
CA GLY A 54 14.90 7.57 5.47
C GLY A 54 15.21 7.72 3.96
N TRP A 55 15.46 6.63 3.24
CA TRP A 55 15.70 6.66 1.79
C TRP A 55 14.42 6.81 0.97
N ILE A 56 13.25 6.52 1.54
CA ILE A 56 11.97 6.52 0.83
C ILE A 56 10.90 7.36 1.53
N GLU A 57 11.13 7.74 2.79
CA GLU A 57 10.14 8.36 3.67
C GLU A 57 9.56 9.68 3.14
N ILE A 58 10.39 10.55 2.56
CA ILE A 58 9.93 11.87 2.09
C ILE A 58 8.97 11.70 0.90
N GLY A 59 9.35 10.89 -0.08
CA GLY A 59 8.54 10.60 -1.26
C GLY A 59 7.29 9.79 -0.93
N ALA A 60 7.40 8.78 -0.06
CA ALA A 60 6.27 7.96 0.37
C ALA A 60 5.23 8.79 1.15
N ASN A 61 5.66 9.64 2.08
CA ASN A 61 4.75 10.52 2.82
C ASN A 61 4.08 11.55 1.91
N PHE A 62 4.79 12.06 0.90
CA PHE A 62 4.19 12.93 -0.11
C PHE A 62 3.10 12.22 -0.91
N LEU A 63 3.36 11.00 -1.40
CA LEU A 63 2.36 10.19 -2.10
C LEU A 63 1.14 9.86 -1.23
N MET A 64 1.36 9.58 0.05
CA MET A 64 0.30 9.33 1.01
C MET A 64 -0.56 10.58 1.25
N ALA A 65 0.05 11.77 1.34
CA ALA A 65 -0.67 13.02 1.51
C ALA A 65 -1.54 13.36 0.29
N GLU A 66 -1.07 13.06 -0.92
CA GLU A 66 -1.79 13.30 -2.18
C GLU A 66 -2.69 12.12 -2.60
N LEU A 67 -2.84 11.07 -1.78
CA LEU A 67 -3.64 9.90 -2.13
C LEU A 67 -5.10 10.26 -2.46
N LEU A 68 -5.65 11.26 -1.78
CA LEU A 68 -6.99 11.81 -2.06
C LEU A 68 -7.12 12.34 -3.48
N LEU A 69 -6.08 13.01 -4.00
CA LEU A 69 -6.07 13.52 -5.36
C LEU A 69 -6.11 12.39 -6.40
N PHE A 70 -5.48 11.25 -6.12
CA PHE A 70 -5.54 10.06 -6.97
C PHE A 70 -6.90 9.35 -6.95
N PHE A 71 -7.74 9.60 -5.94
CA PHE A 71 -9.12 9.10 -5.94
C PHE A 71 -10.04 9.90 -6.87
N ILE A 72 -9.69 11.15 -7.22
CA ILE A 72 -10.54 12.01 -8.08
C ILE A 72 -10.76 11.37 -9.47
N PRO A 73 -9.72 10.97 -10.24
CA PRO A 73 -9.93 10.32 -11.54
C PRO A 73 -10.74 9.02 -11.43
N SER A 74 -10.52 8.24 -10.37
CA SER A 74 -11.23 6.99 -10.13
C SER A 74 -12.72 7.24 -9.86
N ALA A 75 -13.05 8.21 -9.00
CA ALA A 75 -14.42 8.60 -8.68
C ALA A 75 -15.16 9.17 -9.90
N VAL A 76 -14.50 10.01 -10.71
CA VAL A 76 -15.08 10.53 -11.96
C VAL A 76 -15.30 9.39 -12.96
N GLY A 77 -14.40 8.41 -13.02
CA GLY A 77 -14.55 7.21 -13.84
C GLY A 77 -15.78 6.38 -13.48
N MET A 78 -16.14 6.31 -12.19
CA MET A 78 -17.31 5.57 -11.71
C MET A 78 -18.64 6.15 -12.22
N VAL A 79 -18.71 7.44 -12.57
CA VAL A 79 -19.93 8.07 -13.11
C VAL A 79 -20.41 7.36 -14.38
N LYS A 80 -19.50 6.77 -15.17
CA LYS A 80 -19.84 5.97 -16.36
C LYS A 80 -20.66 4.72 -16.03
N TYR A 81 -20.60 4.24 -14.80
CA TYR A 81 -21.30 3.04 -14.32
C TYR A 81 -22.53 3.37 -13.46
N ARG A 82 -23.15 4.55 -13.69
CA ARG A 82 -24.28 5.05 -12.89
C ARG A 82 -25.40 4.03 -12.68
N ASN A 83 -25.77 3.26 -13.71
CA ASN A 83 -26.84 2.25 -13.59
C ASN A 83 -26.49 1.16 -12.57
N LEU A 84 -25.23 0.72 -12.53
CA LEU A 84 -24.74 -0.26 -11.56
C LEU A 84 -24.74 0.33 -10.14
N LEU A 85 -24.33 1.59 -9.99
CA LEU A 85 -24.34 2.29 -8.70
C LEU A 85 -25.76 2.55 -8.17
N VAL A 86 -26.74 2.82 -9.04
CA VAL A 86 -28.12 3.05 -8.60
C VAL A 86 -28.78 1.74 -8.13
N HIS A 87 -28.56 0.64 -8.85
CA HIS A 87 -29.19 -0.64 -8.51
C HIS A 87 -28.45 -1.38 -7.38
N ASN A 88 -27.12 -1.43 -7.44
CA ASN A 88 -26.28 -2.23 -6.53
C ASN A 88 -25.46 -1.38 -5.55
N GLY A 89 -25.60 -0.05 -5.57
CA GLY A 89 -24.83 0.86 -4.71
C GLY A 89 -24.92 0.52 -3.22
N PRO A 90 -26.11 0.22 -2.66
CA PRO A 90 -26.24 -0.18 -1.26
C PRO A 90 -25.47 -1.47 -0.94
N GLU A 91 -25.54 -2.48 -1.80
CA GLU A 91 -24.81 -3.75 -1.61
C GLU A 91 -23.30 -3.52 -1.66
N ILE A 92 -22.83 -2.73 -2.63
CA ILE A 92 -21.41 -2.35 -2.77
C ILE A 92 -20.94 -1.62 -1.51
N LEU A 93 -21.73 -0.67 -1.00
CA LEU A 93 -21.38 0.10 0.19
C LEU A 93 -21.27 -0.79 1.43
N VAL A 94 -22.21 -1.72 1.61
CA VAL A 94 -22.17 -2.70 2.72
C VAL A 94 -20.92 -3.58 2.63
N VAL A 95 -20.61 -4.11 1.45
CA VAL A 95 -19.40 -4.95 1.24
C VAL A 95 -18.13 -4.15 1.51
N ILE A 96 -18.03 -2.90 1.04
CA ILE A 96 -16.89 -2.02 1.30
C ILE A 96 -16.73 -1.78 2.80
N LEU A 97 -17.79 -1.37 3.51
CA LEU A 97 -17.70 -1.09 4.94
C LEU A 97 -17.31 -2.33 5.76
N ILE A 98 -17.93 -3.48 5.48
CA ILE A 98 -17.61 -4.74 6.17
C ILE A 98 -16.15 -5.13 5.90
N SER A 99 -15.71 -5.09 4.63
CA SER A 99 -14.34 -5.44 4.27
C SER A 99 -13.30 -4.49 4.89
N LEU A 100 -13.60 -3.19 4.97
CA LEU A 100 -12.74 -2.20 5.60
C LEU A 100 -12.58 -2.48 7.10
N ILE A 101 -13.70 -2.69 7.81
CA ILE A 101 -13.68 -3.02 9.24
C ILE A 101 -12.95 -4.34 9.46
N ALA A 102 -13.24 -5.37 8.66
CA ALA A 102 -12.61 -6.68 8.79
C ALA A 102 -11.09 -6.62 8.53
N ALA A 103 -10.65 -5.89 7.50
CA ALA A 103 -9.23 -5.70 7.20
C ALA A 103 -8.51 -4.97 8.34
N MET A 104 -9.09 -3.87 8.83
CA MET A 104 -8.55 -3.13 9.98
C MET A 104 -8.48 -4.01 11.22
N ALA A 105 -9.56 -4.71 11.59
CA ALA A 105 -9.61 -5.60 12.74
C ALA A 105 -8.56 -6.73 12.64
N CYS A 106 -8.44 -7.36 11.47
CA CYS A 106 -7.46 -8.41 11.23
C CYS A 106 -6.02 -7.88 11.36
N SER A 107 -5.72 -6.74 10.73
CA SER A 107 -4.39 -6.12 10.82
C SER A 107 -4.03 -5.70 12.24
N GLY A 108 -4.97 -5.10 12.99
CA GLY A 108 -4.80 -4.70 14.37
C GLY A 108 -4.58 -5.89 15.29
N TRP A 109 -5.41 -6.93 15.18
CA TRP A 109 -5.24 -8.16 15.96
C TRP A 109 -3.91 -8.85 15.69
N LEU A 110 -3.47 -8.89 14.43
CA LEU A 110 -2.19 -9.48 14.07
C LEU A 110 -1.02 -8.67 14.66
N ALA A 111 -1.10 -7.34 14.60
CA ALA A 111 -0.11 -6.45 15.19
C ALA A 111 -0.03 -6.62 16.72
N ASP A 112 -1.17 -6.65 17.40
CA ASP A 112 -1.25 -6.86 18.86
C ASP A 112 -0.68 -8.22 19.27
N LYS A 113 -1.00 -9.28 18.52
CA LYS A 113 -0.47 -10.63 18.79
C LYS A 113 1.05 -10.68 18.64
N ILE A 114 1.61 -10.01 17.63
CA ILE A 114 3.06 -9.92 17.43
C ILE A 114 3.70 -9.07 18.53
N ALA A 115 3.09 -7.95 18.90
CA ALA A 115 3.58 -7.07 19.96
C ALA A 115 3.58 -7.75 21.35
N ASN A 116 2.51 -8.46 21.71
CA ASN A 116 2.41 -9.20 22.97
C ASN A 116 3.40 -10.36 23.08
N ARG A 117 3.75 -11.02 21.95
CA ARG A 117 4.84 -12.01 21.95
C ARG A 117 6.20 -11.37 22.21
N ARG A 118 6.37 -10.10 21.84
CA ARG A 118 7.61 -9.35 22.03
C ARG A 118 7.74 -8.80 23.45
N SER A 119 6.64 -8.36 24.08
CA SER A 119 6.62 -7.88 25.46
C SER A 119 6.87 -8.99 26.49
N VAL A 120 6.35 -10.21 26.27
CA VAL A 120 6.64 -11.37 27.12
C VAL A 120 8.11 -11.78 27.01
N LYS A 121 8.69 -11.79 25.80
CA LYS A 121 10.10 -12.17 25.57
C LYS A 121 11.14 -11.16 26.08
N MET A 122 10.74 -9.90 26.30
CA MET A 122 11.61 -8.85 26.87
C MET A 122 11.53 -8.76 28.39
N ARG A 123 10.54 -9.41 29.03
CA ARG A 123 10.43 -9.48 30.50
C ARG A 123 11.24 -10.65 31.11
N ASP A 124 11.62 -11.63 30.29
CA ASP A 124 12.44 -12.79 30.68
C ASP A 124 13.94 -12.63 30.36
N ARG A 125 14.40 -11.40 30.08
CA ARG A 125 15.82 -11.01 29.98
C ARG A 125 16.11 -9.86 30.92
#